data_AF-A0A8D6U8C0-F1
#
_entry.id   AF-A0A8D6U8C0-F1
#
_cell.length_a   1.000
_cell.length_b   1.000
_cell.length_c   1.000
_cell.angle_alpha   90.00
_cell.angle_beta   90.00
_cell.angle_gamma   90.00
#
_symmetry.space_group_name_H-M   'P 1'
#
loop_
_entity.id
_entity.type
_entity.pdbx_description
1 polymer ?
#
loop_
_entity_poly.entity_id
_entity_poly.type
_entity_poly.pdbx_seq_one_letter_code
_entity_poly.pdbx_strand_id
1 'polypeptide(L)' 'MKLTYEDKVQIYELRKQGQTFNQLSKRFGVGASGLRYMTRLIERYGIEIIKKGKNCYDSPE' A
#
# COMPACT_ATOMS: atom_id res chain seq x y z
N MET A 1 -11.04 -7.74 -5.33
CA MET A 1 -10.73 -7.60 -3.89
C MET A 1 -9.97 -6.29 -3.70
N LYS A 2 -10.40 -5.41 -2.77
CA LYS A 2 -9.68 -4.17 -2.46
C LYS A 2 -8.75 -4.43 -1.27
N LEU A 3 -7.48 -4.02 -1.39
CA LEU A 3 -6.52 -4.03 -0.28
C LEU A 3 -7.04 -3.14 0.85
N THR A 4 -7.21 -3.71 2.05
CA THR A 4 -7.55 -2.94 3.25
C THR A 4 -6.37 -2.07 3.67
N TYR A 5 -6.60 -1.11 4.57
CA TYR A 5 -5.48 -0.34 5.14
C TYR A 5 -4.46 -1.24 5.83
N GLU A 6 -4.93 -2.22 6.59
CA GLU A 6 -4.09 -3.19 7.30
C GLU A 6 -3.24 -4.02 6.34
N ASP A 7 -3.82 -4.49 5.23
CA ASP A 7 -3.05 -5.21 4.20
C ASP A 7 -1.93 -4.34 3.62
N LYS A 8 -2.19 -3.05 3.39
CA LYS A 8 -1.18 -2.12 2.87
C LYS A 8 -0.05 -1.90 3.87
N VAL A 9 -0.36 -1.76 5.15
CA VAL A 9 0.67 -1.65 6.20
C VAL A 9 1.52 -2.92 6.25
N GLN A 10 0.87 -4.09 6.26
CA GLN A 10 1.55 -5.38 6.33
C GLN A 10 2.45 -5.63 5.12
N ILE A 11 2.01 -5.28 3.91
CA ILE A 11 2.83 -5.36 2.68
C ILE A 11 4.08 -4.48 2.79
N TYR A 12 3.95 -3.28 3.34
CA TYR A 12 5.07 -2.35 3.48
C TYR A 12 6.09 -2.84 4.52
N GLU A 13 5.65 -3.35 5.66
CA GLU A 13 6.53 -3.95 6.66
C GLU A 13 7.27 -5.18 6.12
N LEU A 14 6.55 -6.09 5.45
CA LEU A 14 7.16 -7.25 4.81
C LEU A 14 8.18 -6.84 3.74
N ARG A 15 7.91 -5.74 3.01
CA ARG A 15 8.86 -5.19 2.04
C ARG A 15 10.13 -4.68 2.72
N LYS A 16 10.01 -3.99 3.88
CA LYS A 16 11.17 -3.57 4.70
C LYS A 16 11.96 -4.76 5.25
N GLN A 17 11.30 -5.88 5.54
CA GLN A 17 11.95 -7.13 5.92
C GLN A 17 12.67 -7.86 4.76
N GLY A 18 12.62 -7.31 3.54
CA GLY A 18 13.31 -7.86 2.38
C GLY A 18 12.50 -8.84 1.54
N GLN A 19 11.20 -9.00 1.79
CA GLN A 19 10.36 -9.83 0.91
C GLN A 19 10.34 -9.29 -0.52
N THR A 20 10.21 -10.23 -1.47
CA THR A 20 10.07 -9.93 -2.88
C THR A 20 8.61 -9.63 -3.25
N PHE A 21 8.41 -8.75 -4.24
CA PHE A 21 7.07 -8.45 -4.73
C PHE A 21 6.33 -9.67 -5.28
N ASN A 22 7.04 -10.68 -5.77
CA ASN A 22 6.41 -11.89 -6.31
C ASN A 22 5.80 -12.77 -5.18
N GLN A 23 6.48 -12.86 -4.03
CA GLN A 23 5.94 -13.56 -2.86
C GLN A 23 4.74 -12.82 -2.27
N LEU A 24 4.85 -11.49 -2.13
CA LEU A 24 3.74 -10.64 -1.67
C LEU A 24 2.55 -10.70 -2.65
N SER A 25 2.82 -10.70 -3.96
CA SER A 25 1.80 -10.79 -4.99
C SER A 25 0.97 -12.07 -4.88
N LYS A 26 1.63 -13.22 -4.69
CA LYS A 26 0.97 -14.51 -4.49
C LYS A 26 0.20 -14.57 -3.17
N ARG A 27 0.74 -14.02 -2.09
CA ARG A 27 0.13 -14.07 -0.75
C ARG A 27 -1.13 -13.21 -0.65
N PHE A 28 -1.11 -12.00 -1.23
CA PHE A 28 -2.21 -11.05 -1.14
C PHE A 28 -3.12 -11.07 -2.38
N GLY A 29 -2.76 -11.83 -3.43
CA GLY A 29 -3.51 -11.87 -4.69
C GLY A 29 -3.48 -10.54 -5.46
N VAL A 30 -2.40 -9.77 -5.30
CA VAL A 30 -2.26 -8.42 -5.89
C VAL A 30 -1.15 -8.44 -6.93
N GLY A 31 -1.35 -7.77 -8.07
CA GLY A 31 -0.29 -7.66 -9.08
C GLY A 31 0.97 -6.96 -8.54
N ALA A 32 2.15 -7.46 -8.92
CA ALA A 32 3.43 -6.87 -8.52
C ALA A 32 3.57 -5.38 -8.90
N SER A 33 2.92 -4.96 -9.98
CA SER A 33 2.83 -3.55 -10.41
C SER A 33 2.15 -2.67 -9.36
N GLY A 34 1.04 -3.13 -8.77
CA GLY A 34 0.32 -2.41 -7.72
C GLY A 34 1.14 -2.27 -6.44
N LEU A 35 1.86 -3.33 -6.05
CA LEU A 35 2.77 -3.30 -4.89
C LEU A 35 3.94 -2.33 -5.11
N ARG A 36 4.51 -2.32 -6.32
CA ARG A 36 5.60 -1.41 -6.69
C ARG A 36 5.14 0.05 -6.70
N TYR A 37 3.93 0.32 -7.20
CA TYR A 37 3.33 1.65 -7.17
C TYR A 37 3.12 2.14 -5.73
N MET A 38 2.51 1.29 -4.89
CA MET A 38 2.25 1.63 -3.49
C MET A 38 3.53 1.87 -2.69
N THR A 39 4.55 1.03 -2.89
CA THR A 39 5.86 1.20 -2.22
C THR A 39 6.47 2.55 -2.58
N ARG A 40 6.47 2.93 -3.86
CA ARG A 40 6.95 4.25 -4.32
C ARG A 40 6.19 5.42 -3.71
N LEU A 41 4.88 5.29 -3.54
CA LEU A 41 4.08 6.33 -2.88
C LEU A 41 4.50 6.52 -1.42
N ILE A 42 4.71 5.41 -0.70
CA ILE A 42 5.15 5.46 0.70
C ILE A 42 6.58 6.01 0.82
N GLU A 43 7.49 5.64 -0.09
CA GLU A 43 8.85 6.20 -0.11
C GLU A 43 8.87 7.71 -0.36
N ARG A 44 7.93 8.23 -1.15
CA ARG A 44 7.86 9.66 -1.49
C ARG A 44 7.13 10.50 -0.44
N TYR A 45 6.04 10.00 0.12
CA TYR A 45 5.13 10.78 0.97
C TYR A 45 5.03 10.24 2.41
N GLY A 46 5.77 9.19 2.74
CA GLY A 46 5.65 8.50 4.02
C GLY A 46 4.44 7.55 4.09
N ILE A 47 4.37 6.80 5.18
CA ILE A 47 3.29 5.81 5.42
C ILE A 47 1.91 6.46 5.59
N GLU A 48 1.87 7.76 5.85
CA GLU A 48 0.65 8.53 6.06
C GLU A 48 -0.26 8.54 4.81
N ILE A 49 0.32 8.40 3.61
CA ILE A 49 -0.43 8.36 2.35
C ILE A 49 -1.34 7.14 2.23
N ILE A 50 -0.94 6.00 2.82
CA ILE A 50 -1.80 4.80 2.85
C ILE A 50 -2.81 4.85 4.01
N LYS A 51 -2.50 5.60 5.08
CA LYS A 51 -3.36 5.82 6.25
C LYS A 51 -4.53 6.73 5.95
N LYS A 52 -4.40 7.63 4.98
CA LYS A 52 -5.49 8.46 4.47
C LYS A 52 -6.49 7.63 3.66
N GLY A 53 -7.18 6.73 4.34
CA GLY A 53 -8.38 6.06 3.86
C GLY A 53 -9.51 7.08 3.79
N LYS A 54 -9.95 7.39 2.57
CA LYS A 54 -10.81 8.51 2.17
C LYS A 54 -10.03 9.82 2.04
N ASN A 55 -9.87 10.24 0.79
CA ASN A 55 -9.89 11.65 0.45
C ASN A 55 -11.23 12.19 0.94
N CYS A 56 -11.35 12.55 2.22
CA CYS A 56 -12.35 13.52 2.64
C CYS A 56 -11.95 14.83 1.98
N TYR A 57 -12.27 14.93 0.68
CA TYR A 57 -12.60 16.20 0.10
C TYR A 57 -13.95 16.53 0.73
N ASP A 58 -13.91 17.07 1.94
CA ASP A 58 -15.01 17.89 2.41
C ASP A 58 -14.98 19.10 1.49
N SER A 59 -15.80 19.05 0.44
CA SER A 59 -16.10 20.25 -0.32
C SER A 59 -16.64 21.27 0.68
N PRO A 60 -15.97 22.41 0.91
CA PRO A 60 -16.59 23.47 1.68
C PRO A 60 -17.82 23.93 0.89
N GLU A 61 -18.99 23.89 1.55
CA GLU A 61 -20.21 24.55 1.07
C GLU A 61 -19.99 26.05 0.84
#